data_AF-X7ZAF1-F1
#
_entry.id   AF-X7ZAF1-F1
#
_cell.length_a   1.000
_cell.length_b   1.000
_cell.length_c   1.000
_cell.angle_alpha   90.00
_cell.angle_beta   90.00
_cell.angle_gamma   90.00
#
_symmetry.space_group_name_H-M   'P 1'
#
loop_
_entity.id
_entity.type
_entity.pdbx_description
1 polymer ?
#
loop_
_entity_poly.entity_id
_entity_poly.type
_entity_poly.pdbx_seq_one_letter_code
_entity_poly.pdbx_strand_id
1 'polypeptide(L)'
;MARDDWLLGGERRTAAADRIYAAATDLVLRDGLEALDMDALAARVHCSRATVYRYAGGKAQIRDAVLLRLAARIVDSVRRAVKNLSGTERVVKAITVALEHIRSDPIRQMMIGLSAGRDLTELPSSPVLGVSPPSSPA
;
A
#
# COMPACT_ATOMS: atom_id res chain seq x y z
N MET A 1 -41.98 -3.34 -2.21
CA MET A 1 -40.87 -3.79 -1.33
C MET A 1 -40.12 -4.90 -2.05
N ALA A 2 -39.06 -4.55 -2.79
CA ALA A 2 -38.19 -5.55 -3.40
C ALA A 2 -37.41 -6.23 -2.28
N ARG A 3 -37.54 -7.56 -2.19
CA ARG A 3 -36.78 -8.40 -1.26
C ARG A 3 -35.30 -8.13 -1.46
N ASP A 4 -34.61 -7.83 -0.36
CA ASP A 4 -33.18 -7.59 -0.34
C ASP A 4 -32.49 -8.89 -0.80
N ASP A 5 -32.08 -8.89 -2.05
CA ASP A 5 -31.44 -10.01 -2.72
C ASP A 5 -29.99 -10.07 -2.23
N TRP A 6 -29.78 -10.74 -1.10
CA TRP A 6 -28.52 -10.75 -0.37
C TRP A 6 -27.36 -11.36 -1.17
N LEU A 7 -27.66 -12.28 -2.10
CA LEU A 7 -26.68 -12.91 -2.99
C LEU A 7 -26.29 -11.97 -4.12
N LEU A 8 -27.26 -11.47 -4.91
CA LEU A 8 -26.95 -10.58 -6.04
C LEU A 8 -26.60 -9.15 -5.61
N GLY A 9 -27.12 -8.69 -4.48
CA GLY A 9 -26.80 -7.41 -3.86
C GLY A 9 -25.42 -7.44 -3.19
N GLY A 10 -25.07 -8.55 -2.53
CA GLY A 10 -23.76 -8.78 -1.94
C GLY A 10 -22.65 -8.79 -2.98
N GLU A 11 -22.79 -9.57 -4.06
CA GLU A 11 -21.80 -9.61 -5.14
C GLU A 11 -21.64 -8.25 -5.84
N ARG A 12 -22.75 -7.56 -6.13
CA ARG A 12 -22.69 -6.21 -6.70
C ARG A 12 -22.00 -5.22 -5.77
N ARG A 13 -22.21 -5.34 -4.46
CA ARG A 13 -21.56 -4.50 -3.46
C ARG A 13 -20.06 -4.74 -3.41
N THR A 14 -19.64 -6.01 -3.38
CA THR A 14 -18.23 -6.40 -3.41
C THR A 14 -17.57 -5.94 -4.71
N ALA A 15 -18.20 -6.16 -5.86
CA ALA A 15 -17.68 -5.71 -7.16
C ALA A 15 -17.55 -4.18 -7.25
N ALA A 16 -18.50 -3.43 -6.69
CA ALA A 16 -18.41 -1.98 -6.62
C ALA A 16 -17.27 -1.51 -5.72
N ALA A 17 -17.11 -2.11 -4.53
CA ALA A 17 -15.99 -1.83 -3.64
C ALA A 17 -14.65 -2.15 -4.32
N ASP A 18 -14.56 -3.27 -5.02
CA ASP A 18 -13.35 -3.69 -5.74
C ASP A 18 -12.93 -2.71 -6.82
N ARG A 19 -13.89 -2.17 -7.59
CA ARG A 19 -13.64 -1.12 -8.58
C ARG A 19 -13.14 0.16 -7.93
N ILE A 20 -13.72 0.57 -6.80
CA ILE A 20 -13.29 1.75 -6.06
C ILE A 20 -11.84 1.58 -5.58
N TYR A 21 -11.53 0.47 -4.92
CA TYR A 21 -10.18 0.21 -4.43
C TYR A 21 -9.15 0.06 -5.58
N ALA A 22 -9.55 -0.47 -6.73
CA ALA A 22 -8.70 -0.53 -7.91
C ALA A 22 -8.38 0.88 -8.44
N ALA A 23 -9.40 1.74 -8.58
CA ALA A 23 -9.21 3.12 -8.99
C ALA A 23 -8.38 3.93 -7.99
N ALA A 24 -8.55 3.70 -6.68
CA ALA A 24 -7.73 4.30 -5.65
C ALA A 24 -6.26 3.85 -5.74
N THR A 25 -6.02 2.57 -6.01
CA THR A 25 -4.67 2.02 -6.22
C THR A 25 -4.00 2.68 -7.42
N ASP A 26 -4.73 2.87 -8.51
CA ASP A 26 -4.24 3.55 -9.72
C ASP A 26 -3.87 5.02 -9.45
N LEU A 27 -4.67 5.73 -8.65
CA LEU A 27 -4.36 7.12 -8.25
C LEU A 27 -3.10 7.17 -7.39
N VAL A 28 -3.02 6.30 -6.37
CA VAL A 28 -1.84 6.23 -5.48
C VAL A 28 -0.57 5.89 -6.23
N LEU A 29 -0.63 5.02 -7.24
CA LEU A 29 0.54 4.69 -8.07
C LEU A 29 1.02 5.85 -8.95
N ARG A 30 0.12 6.76 -9.34
CA ARG A 30 0.46 7.95 -10.14
C ARG A 30 0.91 9.12 -9.28
N ASP A 31 0.15 9.39 -8.22
CA ASP A 31 0.18 10.67 -7.50
C ASP A 31 0.76 10.53 -6.07
N GLY A 32 0.99 9.30 -5.61
CA GLY A 32 1.45 8.99 -4.26
C GLY A 32 0.32 8.79 -3.25
N LEU A 33 0.65 8.22 -2.08
CA LEU A 33 -0.35 7.84 -1.06
C LEU A 33 -0.98 9.04 -0.36
N GLU A 34 -0.19 10.08 -0.09
CA GLU A 34 -0.65 11.30 0.59
C GLU A 34 -1.62 12.11 -0.27
N ALA A 35 -1.46 12.03 -1.60
CA ALA A 35 -2.32 12.69 -2.57
C ALA A 35 -3.68 12.01 -2.77
N LEU A 36 -3.98 10.92 -2.03
CA LEU A 36 -5.27 10.25 -2.12
C LEU A 36 -6.41 11.19 -1.73
N ASP A 37 -7.14 11.68 -2.74
CA ASP A 37 -8.28 12.57 -2.57
C ASP A 37 -9.60 11.87 -2.88
N MET A 38 -10.61 12.13 -2.05
CA MET A 38 -11.92 11.47 -2.17
C MET A 38 -12.77 12.05 -3.30
N ASP A 39 -12.58 13.32 -3.66
CA ASP A 39 -13.31 13.94 -4.76
C ASP A 39 -12.73 13.47 -6.11
N ALA A 40 -11.41 13.44 -6.24
CA ALA A 40 -10.72 12.86 -7.39
C ALA A 40 -11.07 11.38 -7.58
N LEU A 41 -11.12 10.60 -6.49
CA LEU A 41 -11.52 9.20 -6.55
C LEU A 41 -12.98 9.05 -7.00
N ALA A 42 -13.90 9.82 -6.42
CA ALA A 42 -15.31 9.81 -6.78
C ALA A 42 -15.52 10.16 -8.26
N ALA A 43 -14.84 11.19 -8.77
CA ALA A 43 -14.83 11.57 -10.17
C ALA A 43 -14.30 10.43 -11.06
N ARG A 44 -13.21 9.78 -10.67
CA ARG A 44 -12.56 8.70 -11.43
C ARG A 44 -13.41 7.44 -11.53
N VAL A 45 -14.30 7.18 -10.57
CA VAL A 45 -15.25 6.05 -10.61
C VAL A 45 -16.67 6.46 -11.04
N HIS A 46 -16.85 7.72 -11.46
CA HIS A 46 -18.13 8.28 -11.88
C HIS A 46 -19.26 8.10 -10.84
N CYS A 47 -18.93 8.23 -9.56
CA CYS A 47 -19.89 8.12 -8.45
C CYS A 47 -19.82 9.34 -7.54
N SER A 48 -20.85 9.57 -6.72
CA SER A 48 -20.77 10.56 -5.65
C SER A 48 -19.89 10.07 -4.49
N ARG A 49 -19.33 10.98 -3.70
CA ARG A 49 -18.60 10.64 -2.45
C ARG A 49 -19.42 9.75 -1.52
N ALA A 50 -20.72 10.05 -1.38
CA ALA A 50 -21.62 9.28 -0.53
C ALA A 50 -21.71 7.82 -0.97
N THR A 51 -21.68 7.56 -2.28
CA THR A 51 -21.60 6.20 -2.81
C THR A 51 -20.23 5.58 -2.52
N VAL A 52 -19.12 6.30 -2.72
CA VAL A 52 -17.79 5.79 -2.36
C VAL A 52 -17.71 5.38 -0.89
N TYR A 53 -18.15 6.24 0.04
CA TYR A 53 -18.13 5.93 1.46
C TYR A 53 -19.01 4.74 1.85
N ARG A 54 -20.17 4.57 1.19
CA ARG A 54 -21.09 3.45 1.44
C ARG A 54 -20.54 2.09 1.00
N TYR A 55 -19.73 2.05 -0.07
CA TYR A 55 -19.22 0.81 -0.65
C TYR A 55 -17.78 0.49 -0.21
N ALA A 56 -16.92 1.49 -0.03
CA ALA A 56 -15.49 1.31 0.25
C ALA A 56 -15.04 1.87 1.61
N GLY A 57 -15.93 2.49 2.38
CA GLY A 57 -15.59 3.09 3.67
C GLY A 57 -14.87 4.44 3.53
N GLY A 58 -14.34 4.94 4.65
CA GLY A 58 -13.65 6.22 4.72
C GLY A 58 -12.26 6.20 4.08
N LYS A 59 -11.63 7.39 4.01
CA LYS A 59 -10.29 7.56 3.41
C LYS A 59 -9.24 6.63 4.04
N ALA A 60 -9.28 6.43 5.36
CA ALA A 60 -8.35 5.53 6.06
C ALA A 60 -8.53 4.07 5.64
N GLN A 61 -9.77 3.56 5.60
CA GLN A 61 -10.04 2.20 5.15
C GLN A 61 -9.62 1.98 3.69
N ILE A 62 -9.86 2.97 2.82
CA ILE A 62 -9.43 2.92 1.42
C ILE A 62 -7.90 2.91 1.33
N ARG A 63 -7.21 3.75 2.10
CA ARG A 63 -5.75 3.75 2.17
C ARG A 63 -5.20 2.38 2.57
N ASP A 64 -5.75 1.79 3.62
CA ASP A 64 -5.31 0.48 4.13
C ASP A 64 -5.59 -0.64 3.11
N ALA A 65 -6.73 -0.59 2.41
CA ALA A 65 -7.04 -1.52 1.32
C ALA A 65 -6.07 -1.37 0.13
N VAL A 66 -5.70 -0.14 -0.23
CA VAL A 66 -4.70 0.13 -1.28
C VAL A 66 -3.34 -0.41 -0.87
N LEU A 67 -2.90 -0.14 0.36
CA LEU A 67 -1.67 -0.69 0.95
C LEU A 67 -1.61 -2.22 0.81
N LEU A 68 -2.69 -2.90 1.21
CA LEU A 68 -2.77 -4.35 1.14
C LEU A 68 -2.73 -4.86 -0.30
N ARG A 69 -3.41 -4.20 -1.24
CA ARG A 69 -3.39 -4.55 -2.68
C ARG A 69 -2.00 -4.38 -3.28
N LEU A 70 -1.29 -3.32 -2.93
CA LEU A 70 0.08 -3.10 -3.39
C LEU A 70 1.02 -4.17 -2.85
N ALA A 71 0.93 -4.50 -1.56
CA ALA A 71 1.71 -5.60 -0.97
C ALA A 71 1.40 -6.95 -1.65
N ALA A 72 0.12 -7.26 -1.88
CA ALA A 72 -0.30 -8.49 -2.55
C ALA A 72 0.29 -8.60 -3.96
N ARG A 73 0.33 -7.51 -4.73
CA ARG A 73 0.97 -7.47 -6.06
C ARG A 73 2.44 -7.85 -6.02
N ILE A 74 3.19 -7.38 -5.02
CA ILE A 74 4.61 -7.73 -4.85
C ILE A 74 4.74 -9.22 -4.55
N VAL A 75 3.94 -9.73 -3.59
CA VAL A 75 3.95 -11.15 -3.21
C VAL A 75 3.61 -12.05 -4.40
N ASP A 76 2.62 -11.68 -5.21
CA ASP A 76 2.25 -12.41 -6.42
C ASP A 76 3.35 -12.38 -7.48
N SER A 77 4.00 -11.23 -7.66
CA SER A 77 5.14 -11.08 -8.57
C SER A 77 6.32 -11.98 -8.15
N VAL A 78 6.67 -11.96 -6.86
CA VAL A 78 7.69 -12.84 -6.28
C VAL A 78 7.29 -14.31 -6.47
N ARG A 79 6.05 -14.68 -6.13
CA ARG A 79 5.55 -16.07 -6.26
C ARG A 79 5.67 -16.57 -7.70
N ARG A 80 5.33 -15.74 -8.70
CA ARG A 80 5.45 -16.07 -10.12
C ARG A 80 6.92 -16.22 -10.53
N ALA A 81 7.78 -15.29 -10.13
CA ALA A 81 9.18 -15.28 -10.50
C ALA A 81 9.96 -16.49 -9.97
N VAL A 82 9.54 -17.06 -8.83
CA VAL A 82 10.24 -18.17 -8.18
C VAL A 82 9.55 -19.52 -8.35
N LYS A 83 8.47 -19.59 -9.13
CA LYS A 83 7.61 -20.79 -9.25
C LYS A 83 8.37 -22.08 -9.54
N ASN A 84 9.41 -22.01 -10.37
CA ASN A 84 10.19 -23.17 -10.82
C ASN A 84 11.61 -23.20 -10.24
N LEU A 85 11.91 -22.38 -9.23
CA LEU A 85 13.22 -22.30 -8.60
C LEU A 85 13.20 -22.99 -7.24
N SER A 86 14.35 -23.51 -6.82
CA SER A 86 14.54 -24.13 -5.51
C SER A 86 15.87 -23.70 -4.89
N GLY A 87 16.10 -24.07 -3.63
CA GLY A 87 17.35 -23.79 -2.92
C GLY A 87 17.73 -22.30 -2.88
N THR A 88 19.04 -22.03 -2.93
CA THR A 88 19.60 -20.67 -2.85
C THR A 88 19.12 -19.76 -3.98
N GLU A 89 18.99 -20.29 -5.20
CA GLU A 89 18.54 -19.52 -6.37
C GLU A 89 17.13 -18.94 -6.16
N ARG A 90 16.23 -19.74 -5.58
CA ARG A 90 14.88 -19.29 -5.21
C ARG A 90 14.90 -18.13 -4.24
N VAL A 91 15.75 -18.19 -3.21
CA VAL A 91 15.85 -17.16 -2.16
C VAL A 91 16.40 -15.86 -2.74
N VAL A 92 17.50 -15.93 -3.49
CA VAL A 92 18.11 -14.77 -4.14
C VAL A 92 17.11 -14.12 -5.09
N LYS A 93 16.45 -14.90 -5.97
CA LYS A 93 15.47 -14.36 -6.90
C LYS A 93 14.27 -13.74 -6.19
N ALA A 94 13.79 -14.35 -5.11
CA ALA A 94 12.68 -13.80 -4.31
C ALA A 94 13.03 -12.41 -3.75
N ILE A 95 14.21 -12.29 -3.12
CA ILE A 95 14.67 -11.03 -2.51
C ILE A 95 14.90 -9.97 -3.59
N THR A 96 15.57 -10.32 -4.69
CA THR A 96 15.83 -9.39 -5.79
C THR A 96 14.53 -8.84 -6.38
N VAL A 97 13.55 -9.70 -6.69
CA VAL A 97 12.26 -9.27 -7.26
C VAL A 97 11.47 -8.40 -6.28
N ALA A 98 11.46 -8.76 -4.99
CA ALA A 98 10.83 -7.94 -3.96
C ALA A 98 11.47 -6.54 -3.88
N LEU A 99 12.81 -6.47 -3.88
CA LEU A 99 13.54 -5.20 -3.84
C LEU A 99 13.35 -4.36 -5.10
N GLU A 100 13.30 -4.98 -6.28
CA GLU A 100 12.97 -4.28 -7.54
C GLU A 100 11.60 -3.62 -7.48
N HIS A 101 10.60 -4.32 -6.95
CA HIS A 101 9.26 -3.75 -6.80
C HIS A 101 9.25 -2.61 -5.78
N ILE A 102 9.90 -2.79 -4.62
CA ILE A 102 9.99 -1.76 -3.57
C ILE A 102 10.74 -0.51 -4.07
N ARG A 103 11.76 -0.68 -4.92
CA ARG A 103 12.55 0.42 -5.48
C ARG A 103 11.89 1.12 -6.64
N SER A 104 10.94 0.48 -7.33
CA SER A 104 10.17 1.18 -8.36
C SER A 104 9.46 2.40 -7.75
N ASP A 105 9.57 3.54 -8.44
CA ASP A 105 9.17 4.87 -7.94
C ASP A 105 7.83 4.95 -7.16
N PRO A 106 6.77 4.21 -7.52
CA PRO A 106 5.49 4.29 -6.81
C PRO A 106 5.55 3.86 -5.34
N ILE A 107 6.35 2.83 -5.00
CA ILE A 107 6.49 2.38 -3.60
C ILE A 107 7.46 3.28 -2.85
N ARG A 108 8.48 3.82 -3.52
CA ARG A 108 9.37 4.82 -2.94
C ARG A 108 8.61 6.08 -2.53
N GLN A 109 7.75 6.62 -3.39
CA GLN A 109 6.90 7.77 -3.06
C GLN A 109 5.92 7.46 -1.91
N MET A 110 5.37 6.25 -1.90
CA MET A 110 4.50 5.76 -0.83
C MET A 110 5.21 5.62 0.52
N MET A 111 6.45 5.12 0.54
CA MET A 111 7.28 4.99 1.73
C MET A 111 7.77 6.36 2.24
N ILE A 112 8.08 7.30 1.33
CA ILE A 112 8.38 8.69 1.70
C ILE A 112 7.17 9.34 2.38
N GLY A 113 5.94 9.10 1.89
CA GLY A 113 4.72 9.54 2.58
C GLY A 113 4.55 8.94 3.99
N LEU A 114 4.81 7.64 4.13
CA LEU A 114 4.81 6.95 5.44
C LEU A 114 5.85 7.54 6.42
N SER A 115 7.01 7.94 5.89
CA SER A 115 8.09 8.61 6.62
C SER A 115 7.86 10.11 6.81
N ALA A 116 6.99 10.77 6.05
CA ALA A 116 6.66 12.19 6.26
C ALA A 116 5.68 12.37 7.42
N GLY A 117 4.86 11.35 7.72
CA GLY A 117 3.99 11.32 8.90
C GLY A 117 4.67 10.89 10.20
N ARG A 118 5.93 10.41 10.14
CA ARG A 118 6.79 10.20 11.30
C ARG A 118 7.90 11.22 11.20
N ASP A 119 7.99 12.20 12.09
CA ASP A 119 9.12 13.12 12.05
C ASP A 119 10.42 12.34 12.31
N LEU A 120 11.11 11.94 11.24
CA LEU A 120 12.38 11.21 11.28
C LEU A 120 13.57 12.16 11.34
N THR A 121 13.34 13.48 11.39
CA THR A 121 14.41 14.47 11.52
C THR A 121 15.06 14.44 12.92
N GLU A 122 14.44 13.77 13.89
CA GLU A 122 15.00 13.54 15.24
C GLU A 122 15.80 12.23 15.39
N LEU A 123 15.81 11.34 14.38
CA LEU A 123 16.61 10.11 14.44
C LEU A 123 18.14 10.29 14.60
N PRO A 124 18.79 11.38 14.12
CA PRO A 124 20.21 11.58 14.38
C PRO A 124 20.52 11.97 15.84
N SER A 125 19.51 12.27 16.66
CA SER A 125 19.68 12.65 18.08
C SER A 125 19.50 11.49 19.06
N SER A 126 19.30 10.26 18.56
CA SER A 126 19.11 9.09 19.42
C SER A 126 20.40 8.73 20.16
N PRO A 127 20.40 8.75 21.51
CA PRO A 127 21.57 8.43 22.33
C PRO A 127 22.01 6.96 22.22
N VAL A 128 21.23 6.11 21.53
CA VAL A 128 21.55 4.69 21.31
C VAL A 128 22.68 4.48 20.30
N LEU A 129 23.00 5.49 19.46
CA LEU A 129 24.11 5.43 18.48
C LEU A 129 25.35 6.24 18.89
N GLY A 130 25.34 6.82 20.10
CA GLY A 130 26.52 7.46 20.66
C GLY A 130 27.56 6.39 21.00
N VAL A 131 28.55 6.22 20.13
CA VAL A 131 29.80 5.51 20.41
C VAL A 131 30.35 6.06 21.73
N SER A 132 30.33 5.26 22.80
CA SER A 132 31.05 5.56 24.03
C SER A 132 32.53 5.78 23.69
N PRO A 133 33.15 6.90 24.10
CA PRO A 133 34.59 7.06 23.92
C PRO A 133 35.34 6.05 24.80
N PRO A 134 36.52 5.59 24.36
CA PRO A 134 37.29 4.60 25.11
C PRO A 134 37.76 5.19 26.46
N SER A 135 37.49 4.47 27.53
CA SER A 135 38.04 4.71 28.86
C SER A 135 39.57 4.58 28.82
N SER A 136 40.29 5.68 29.06
CA SER A 136 41.74 5.68 29.28
C SER A 136 42.05 5.39 30.75
N PRO A 137 43.09 4.60 31.07
CA PRO A 137 43.43 4.26 32.45
C PRO A 137 44.35 5.32 33.09
N ALA A 138 44.19 5.51 34.40
CA ALA A 138 45.20 6.04 35.32
C ALA A 138 45.10 5.25 36.63
#